data_AF-A0A2G2EDA2-F1
#
_entry.id   AF-A0A2G2EDA2-F1
#
_cell.length_a   1.000
_cell.length_b   1.000
_cell.length_c   1.000
_cell.angle_alpha   90.00
_cell.angle_beta   90.00
_cell.angle_gamma   90.00
#
_symmetry.space_group_name_H-M   'P 1'
#
loop_
_entity.id
_entity.type
_entity.pdbx_description
1 polymer ?
#
loop_
_entity_poly.entity_id
_entity_poly.type
_entity_poly.pdbx_seq_one_letter_code
_entity_poly.pdbx_strand_id
1 'polypeptide(L)'
;MKYTLILFALLMLITSCGGKNQKTIVSNQTDPNGIRNIITLKTIRPVLNTNKEEFQLRGDHARLIRTEQGTRIHIPMKAFVNKMTGEPVEGDVLLTFDEYHTQGEILASGIPMTYTTPEGDTVDFESAGMFDIRAFQDGVELDLARGKEIEVELASDVEGTFEFYAFDEDKENWELKDTECNAMINPYIALQKMELEKLDEEMPQTPKKLIEYKKGDPLFDIKRYGAQDQVLDALNGVFWMFTGDSTQIDPSKDNTTFNKYYDFVELLLVDSSNVREYDMVFQDGTEEVIVRAAPIFQGKLLTRENDRMSRIINQIEYAMRSKAQIERELEQEKTMMRVMNIEGMGIYNYDRQMKDENAIPFIAEFTFEGEPANQVFAIYLMPREKRCVIKYTPLTFTEFSINPSESNRMIAILADNTMYTISAQIIRKMNLASKKTTDTVVFDLKKHGELIEDAVQVDELIATL
;
A
#
# COMPACT_ATOMS: atom_id res chain seq x y z
N MET A 1 26.72 -33.13 -78.38
CA MET A 1 26.64 -31.91 -79.24
C MET A 1 26.08 -30.80 -78.35
N LYS A 2 26.72 -29.68 -78.04
CA LYS A 2 27.92 -29.00 -78.53
C LYS A 2 28.81 -28.58 -77.34
N TYR A 3 30.12 -28.60 -77.58
CA TYR A 3 31.20 -28.19 -76.69
C TYR A 3 31.52 -26.69 -76.82
N THR A 4 32.03 -26.10 -75.74
CA THR A 4 33.10 -25.07 -75.68
C THR A 4 33.40 -24.88 -74.18
N LEU A 5 34.47 -25.34 -73.54
CA LEU A 5 35.92 -25.29 -73.80
C LEU A 5 36.47 -23.86 -73.87
N ILE A 6 37.31 -23.50 -72.87
CA ILE A 6 38.50 -22.63 -72.83
C ILE A 6 38.69 -22.23 -71.34
N LEU A 7 39.62 -22.77 -70.54
CA LEU A 7 41.09 -22.84 -70.58
C LEU A 7 41.77 -21.67 -69.81
N PHE A 8 42.50 -22.05 -68.74
CA PHE A 8 43.63 -21.37 -68.07
C PHE A 8 43.36 -20.06 -67.30
N ALA A 9 44.01 -19.72 -66.19
CA ALA A 9 44.97 -20.36 -65.29
C ALA A 9 45.22 -19.40 -64.10
N LEU A 10 45.88 -19.93 -63.07
CA LEU A 10 46.88 -19.24 -62.23
C LEU A 10 46.41 -18.21 -61.17
N LEU A 11 46.46 -18.60 -59.89
CA LEU A 11 47.15 -17.94 -58.75
C LEU A 11 46.70 -18.62 -57.44
N MET A 12 47.53 -19.45 -56.79
CA MET A 12 48.39 -19.11 -55.65
C MET A 12 47.72 -18.39 -54.45
N LEU A 13 47.68 -19.15 -53.35
CA LEU A 13 48.13 -18.84 -51.98
C LEU A 13 47.52 -17.65 -51.18
N ILE A 14 46.84 -18.05 -50.09
CA ILE A 14 46.87 -17.59 -48.68
C ILE A 14 46.97 -16.09 -48.33
N THR A 15 46.13 -15.75 -47.35
CA THR A 15 46.21 -14.67 -46.33
C THR A 15 45.42 -13.39 -46.64
N SER A 16 44.47 -13.10 -45.74
CA SER A 16 44.43 -11.80 -45.08
C SER A 16 43.65 -11.92 -43.76
N CYS A 17 44.39 -12.08 -42.67
CA CYS A 17 43.99 -11.46 -41.41
C CYS A 17 44.03 -9.94 -41.61
N GLY A 18 42.91 -9.27 -41.36
CA GLY A 18 42.81 -7.82 -41.21
C GLY A 18 41.43 -7.58 -40.63
N GLY A 19 41.28 -7.38 -39.32
CA GLY A 19 41.77 -6.18 -38.64
C GLY A 19 40.52 -5.40 -38.25
N LYS A 20 39.81 -5.86 -37.21
CA LYS A 20 38.79 -5.03 -36.56
C LYS A 20 39.55 -3.93 -35.84
N ASN A 21 39.49 -2.72 -36.38
CA ASN A 21 39.87 -1.49 -35.70
C ASN A 21 39.04 -1.37 -34.41
N GLN A 22 39.57 -1.91 -33.30
CA GLN A 22 39.30 -1.35 -31.99
C GLN A 22 39.91 0.06 -32.01
N LYS A 23 39.06 1.08 -31.93
CA LYS A 23 39.52 2.41 -31.53
C LYS A 23 40.11 2.27 -30.13
N THR A 24 41.44 2.25 -30.08
CA THR A 24 42.23 2.43 -28.87
C THR A 24 41.85 3.79 -28.28
N ILE A 25 41.11 3.79 -27.18
CA ILE A 25 41.02 4.96 -26.31
C ILE A 25 42.36 5.05 -25.60
N VAL A 26 43.10 6.10 -25.93
CA VAL A 26 44.37 6.43 -25.30
C VAL A 26 44.09 6.78 -23.84
N SER A 27 44.58 5.96 -22.92
CA SER A 27 44.66 6.32 -21.51
C SER A 27 45.72 7.40 -21.36
N ASN A 28 45.33 8.63 -20.99
CA ASN A 28 46.29 9.54 -20.39
C ASN A 28 46.51 9.09 -18.95
N GLN A 29 47.68 8.48 -18.72
CA GLN A 29 48.18 8.09 -17.42
C GLN A 29 48.49 9.34 -16.60
N THR A 30 47.59 9.73 -15.70
CA THR A 30 47.85 10.37 -14.39
C THR A 30 46.51 10.52 -13.67
N ASP A 31 45.97 9.41 -13.15
CA ASP A 31 44.97 9.42 -12.07
C ASP A 31 45.26 8.19 -11.18
N PRO A 32 45.98 8.35 -10.06
CA PRO A 32 46.39 7.21 -9.23
C PRO A 32 45.22 6.48 -8.56
N ASN A 33 44.01 7.07 -8.51
CA ASN A 33 42.90 6.52 -7.73
C ASN A 33 41.61 6.29 -8.55
N GLY A 34 41.59 6.58 -9.85
CA GLY A 34 40.42 6.30 -10.71
C GLY A 34 39.13 6.99 -10.24
N ILE A 35 39.24 8.06 -9.44
CA ILE A 35 38.11 8.73 -8.77
C ILE A 35 37.12 9.28 -9.80
N ARG A 36 37.58 9.68 -10.99
CA ARG A 36 36.70 10.26 -12.03
C ARG A 36 35.85 9.24 -12.79
N ASN A 37 36.24 7.96 -12.84
CA ASN A 37 35.55 6.96 -13.66
C ASN A 37 34.40 6.24 -12.92
N ILE A 38 34.24 6.47 -11.61
CA ILE A 38 33.15 5.86 -10.80
C ILE A 38 31.97 6.85 -10.62
N ILE A 39 32.17 8.14 -10.92
CA ILE A 39 31.16 9.20 -10.78
C ILE A 39 30.13 9.20 -11.94
N THR A 40 30.30 8.35 -12.97
CA THR A 40 29.41 8.31 -14.14
C THR A 40 28.60 7.00 -14.23
N LEU A 41 27.86 6.68 -13.16
CA LEU A 41 26.67 5.84 -13.29
C LEU A 41 25.47 6.78 -13.44
N LYS A 42 25.13 7.09 -14.71
CA LYS A 42 24.00 7.92 -15.16
C LYS A 42 22.60 7.35 -14.84
N THR A 43 22.44 6.63 -13.74
CA THR A 43 21.16 6.01 -13.41
C THR A 43 21.02 5.98 -11.91
N ILE A 44 19.97 6.62 -11.39
CA ILE A 44 19.53 6.41 -10.01
C ILE A 44 19.36 4.91 -9.82
N ARG A 45 20.03 4.37 -8.80
CA ARG A 45 19.87 2.98 -8.41
C ARG A 45 19.55 2.97 -6.92
N PRO A 46 18.55 2.18 -6.51
CA PRO A 46 18.33 1.92 -5.09
C PRO A 46 19.65 1.51 -4.45
N VAL A 47 19.99 2.19 -3.36
CA VAL A 47 21.12 1.85 -2.48
C VAL A 47 20.82 0.55 -1.75
N LEU A 48 19.54 0.33 -1.42
CA LEU A 48 19.00 -0.85 -0.73
C LEU A 48 17.66 -1.25 -1.36
N ASN A 49 17.10 -2.38 -0.95
CA ASN A 49 15.79 -2.82 -1.44
C ASN A 49 14.67 -1.87 -0.96
N THR A 50 13.73 -1.56 -1.87
CA THR A 50 12.56 -0.70 -1.64
C THR A 50 11.27 -1.53 -1.68
N ASN A 51 10.20 -1.01 -1.08
CA ASN A 51 8.88 -1.65 -1.07
C ASN A 51 8.13 -1.38 -2.38
N LYS A 52 8.51 -2.11 -3.43
CA LYS A 52 7.88 -2.02 -4.75
C LYS A 52 6.55 -2.76 -4.81
N GLU A 53 5.50 -2.07 -5.21
CA GLU A 53 4.22 -2.68 -5.55
C GLU A 53 4.08 -2.91 -7.05
N GLU A 54 3.52 -4.06 -7.44
CA GLU A 54 3.35 -4.47 -8.83
C GLU A 54 1.87 -4.72 -9.15
N PHE A 55 1.38 -4.10 -10.22
CA PHE A 55 -0.01 -4.19 -10.64
C PHE A 55 -0.13 -4.65 -12.09
N GLN A 56 -0.83 -5.76 -12.29
CA GLN A 56 -1.18 -6.25 -13.62
C GLN A 56 -2.49 -5.61 -14.07
N LEU A 57 -2.44 -4.90 -15.20
CA LEU A 57 -3.59 -4.19 -15.76
C LEU A 57 -3.69 -4.37 -17.27
N ARG A 58 -4.84 -4.00 -17.83
CA ARG A 58 -5.05 -3.98 -19.27
C ARG A 58 -4.93 -2.56 -19.82
N GLY A 59 -3.97 -2.31 -20.71
CA GLY A 59 -3.68 -0.98 -21.26
C GLY A 59 -4.81 -0.37 -22.08
N ASP A 60 -5.75 -1.20 -22.55
CA ASP A 60 -6.93 -0.79 -23.32
C ASP A 60 -8.15 -0.42 -22.45
N HIS A 61 -8.02 -0.38 -21.11
CA HIS A 61 -9.10 0.00 -20.20
C HIS A 61 -8.66 1.04 -19.17
N ALA A 62 -9.59 1.86 -18.71
CA ALA A 62 -9.35 2.70 -17.53
C ALA A 62 -9.29 1.83 -16.26
N ARG A 63 -8.45 2.22 -15.31
CA ARG A 63 -8.26 1.52 -14.04
C ARG A 63 -8.02 2.49 -12.88
N LEU A 64 -8.57 2.14 -11.74
CA LEU A 64 -8.21 2.69 -10.44
C LEU A 64 -7.39 1.64 -9.72
N ILE A 65 -6.16 1.97 -9.38
CA ILE A 65 -5.28 1.15 -8.55
C ILE A 65 -5.24 1.76 -7.16
N ARG A 66 -5.13 0.91 -6.15
CA ARG A 66 -4.92 1.30 -4.77
C ARG A 66 -3.70 0.58 -4.22
N THR A 67 -2.80 1.33 -3.60
CA THR A 67 -1.60 0.82 -2.94
C THR A 67 -1.92 0.38 -1.52
N GLU A 68 -1.02 -0.37 -0.89
CA GLU A 68 -1.17 -0.77 0.51
C GLU A 68 -1.25 0.44 1.44
N GLN A 69 -0.59 1.56 1.11
CA GLN A 69 -0.59 2.79 1.90
C GLN A 69 -1.81 3.70 1.65
N GLY A 70 -2.73 3.28 0.77
CA GLY A 70 -3.95 4.02 0.45
C GLY A 70 -3.80 5.04 -0.68
N THR A 71 -2.65 5.09 -1.38
CA THR A 71 -2.51 5.90 -2.59
C THR A 71 -3.44 5.37 -3.67
N ARG A 72 -4.07 6.28 -4.42
CA ARG A 72 -4.98 5.94 -5.52
C ARG A 72 -4.41 6.46 -6.83
N ILE A 73 -4.37 5.59 -7.84
CA ILE A 73 -3.77 5.88 -9.14
C ILE A 73 -4.82 5.66 -10.22
N HIS A 74 -5.25 6.73 -10.86
CA HIS A 74 -6.30 6.75 -11.87
C HIS A 74 -5.68 6.75 -13.26
N ILE A 75 -5.67 5.58 -13.88
CA ILE A 75 -5.07 5.36 -15.19
C ILE A 75 -6.16 5.42 -16.25
N PRO A 76 -6.07 6.34 -17.23
CA PRO A 76 -7.08 6.44 -18.27
C PRO A 76 -6.97 5.29 -19.26
N MET A 77 -8.05 5.04 -20.01
CA MET A 77 -8.03 4.09 -21.12
C MET A 77 -7.01 4.51 -22.19
N LYS A 78 -6.25 3.54 -22.72
CA LYS A 78 -5.20 3.75 -23.75
C LYS A 78 -4.16 4.78 -23.27
N ALA A 79 -3.71 4.61 -22.04
CA ALA A 79 -2.72 5.50 -21.41
C ALA A 79 -1.31 5.28 -21.96
N PHE A 80 -0.96 4.08 -22.43
CA PHE A 80 0.44 3.70 -22.64
C PHE A 80 0.81 3.60 -24.13
N VAL A 81 2.06 3.97 -24.42
CA VAL A 81 2.77 3.72 -25.67
C VAL A 81 4.11 3.06 -25.39
N ASN A 82 4.67 2.34 -26.35
CA ASN A 82 6.04 1.88 -26.25
C ASN A 82 7.01 3.08 -26.22
N LYS A 83 7.88 3.16 -25.21
CA LYS A 83 8.77 4.32 -24.99
C LYS A 83 9.74 4.56 -26.16
N MET A 84 10.15 3.52 -26.87
CA MET A 84 11.10 3.60 -27.98
C MET A 84 10.43 3.86 -29.32
N THR A 85 9.27 3.24 -29.59
CA THR A 85 8.61 3.31 -30.91
C THR A 85 7.45 4.31 -30.97
N GLY A 86 6.87 4.68 -29.81
CA GLY A 86 5.67 5.50 -29.72
C GLY A 86 4.39 4.78 -30.14
N GLU A 87 4.45 3.47 -30.39
CA GLU A 87 3.28 2.68 -30.80
C GLU A 87 2.32 2.47 -29.62
N PRO A 88 0.99 2.59 -29.82
CA PRO A 88 0.00 2.31 -28.78
C PRO A 88 0.10 0.89 -28.24
N VAL A 89 -0.08 0.76 -26.93
CA VAL A 89 -0.07 -0.54 -26.25
C VAL A 89 -1.49 -1.07 -26.11
N GLU A 90 -1.69 -2.33 -26.52
CA GLU A 90 -2.89 -3.11 -26.28
C GLU A 90 -2.54 -4.33 -25.42
N GLY A 91 -3.51 -4.84 -24.65
CA GLY A 91 -3.31 -6.03 -23.81
C GLY A 91 -2.71 -5.73 -22.44
N ASP A 92 -1.98 -6.70 -21.90
CA ASP A 92 -1.51 -6.68 -20.52
C ASP A 92 -0.30 -5.74 -20.34
N VAL A 93 -0.31 -5.03 -19.22
CA VAL A 93 0.70 -4.05 -18.79
C VAL A 93 1.01 -4.32 -17.32
N LEU A 94 2.29 -4.38 -16.99
CA LEU A 94 2.78 -4.36 -15.62
C LEU A 94 3.09 -2.92 -15.24
N LEU A 95 2.37 -2.39 -14.24
CA LEU A 95 2.71 -1.12 -13.59
C LEU A 95 3.49 -1.42 -12.31
N THR A 96 4.58 -0.70 -12.06
CA THR A 96 5.29 -0.72 -10.78
C THR A 96 5.15 0.63 -10.11
N PHE A 97 4.94 0.62 -8.79
CA PHE A 97 4.82 1.82 -7.98
C PHE A 97 5.65 1.65 -6.70
N ASP A 98 6.66 2.48 -6.51
CA ASP A 98 7.46 2.56 -5.29
C ASP A 98 7.09 3.86 -4.56
N GLU A 99 6.72 3.77 -3.28
CA GLU A 99 6.46 4.93 -2.43
C GLU A 99 7.57 5.15 -1.41
N TYR A 100 7.90 6.42 -1.14
CA TYR A 100 8.92 6.82 -0.17
C TYR A 100 8.39 7.92 0.73
N HIS A 101 8.24 7.60 2.02
CA HIS A 101 7.63 8.44 3.05
C HIS A 101 8.53 8.63 4.27
N THR A 102 9.46 7.71 4.50
CA THR A 102 10.40 7.75 5.63
C THR A 102 11.81 8.16 5.20
N GLN A 103 12.66 8.52 6.16
CA GLN A 103 14.08 8.79 5.89
C GLN A 103 14.81 7.53 5.41
N GLY A 104 14.45 6.34 5.93
CA GLY A 104 15.00 5.06 5.49
C GLY A 104 14.65 4.74 4.04
N GLU A 105 13.38 4.92 3.65
CA GLU A 105 12.92 4.73 2.26
C GLU A 105 13.59 5.70 1.29
N ILE A 106 13.68 6.99 1.66
CA ILE A 106 14.38 8.00 0.85
C ILE A 106 15.86 7.64 0.68
N LEU A 107 16.55 7.29 1.77
CA LEU A 107 17.96 6.90 1.73
C LEU A 107 18.16 5.63 0.88
N ALA A 108 17.31 4.63 1.05
CA ALA A 108 17.35 3.37 0.31
C ALA A 108 17.10 3.57 -1.19
N SER A 109 16.27 4.53 -1.58
CA SER A 109 15.96 4.84 -2.98
C SER A 109 17.17 5.35 -3.78
N GLY A 110 18.12 6.01 -3.11
CA GLY A 110 19.23 6.71 -3.76
C GLY A 110 18.81 7.94 -4.57
N ILE A 111 17.53 8.34 -4.52
CA ILE A 111 17.01 9.51 -5.23
C ILE A 111 17.60 10.78 -4.60
N PRO A 112 18.13 11.74 -5.39
CA PRO A 112 18.69 12.97 -4.86
C PRO A 112 17.63 13.84 -4.17
N MET A 113 17.85 14.19 -2.91
CA MET A 113 17.00 15.12 -2.14
C MET A 113 17.48 16.57 -2.26
N THR A 114 18.09 16.92 -3.39
CA THR A 114 18.72 18.21 -3.60
C THR A 114 18.29 18.75 -4.96
N TYR A 115 17.90 20.02 -5.00
CA TYR A 115 17.47 20.73 -6.20
C TYR A 115 18.44 21.86 -6.52
N THR A 116 18.87 21.92 -7.78
CA THR A 116 19.60 23.07 -8.31
C THR A 116 18.62 24.00 -9.02
N THR A 117 18.45 25.21 -8.49
CA THR A 117 17.55 26.22 -9.05
C THR A 117 18.02 26.69 -10.43
N PRO A 118 17.16 27.33 -11.24
CA PRO A 118 17.56 27.93 -12.52
C PRO A 118 18.69 28.97 -12.38
N GLU A 119 18.82 29.61 -11.22
CA GLU A 119 19.87 30.55 -10.89
C GLU A 119 21.21 29.86 -10.56
N GLY A 120 21.20 28.55 -10.31
CA GLY A 120 22.36 27.73 -9.98
C GLY A 120 22.60 27.52 -8.49
N ASP A 121 21.67 27.94 -7.63
CA ASP A 121 21.74 27.68 -6.19
C ASP A 121 21.31 26.24 -5.91
N THR A 122 21.97 25.59 -4.95
CA THR A 122 21.67 24.22 -4.53
C THR A 122 20.94 24.25 -3.18
N VAL A 123 19.77 23.61 -3.12
CA VAL A 123 18.93 23.54 -1.92
C VAL A 123 18.50 22.11 -1.63
N ASP A 124 18.52 21.72 -0.35
CA ASP A 124 18.01 20.43 0.07
C ASP A 124 16.49 20.46 0.21
N PHE A 125 15.86 19.30 0.03
CA PHE A 125 14.43 19.12 0.19
C PHE A 125 14.07 18.49 1.54
N GLU A 126 12.91 18.90 2.03
CA GLU A 126 12.14 18.15 3.00
C GLU A 126 10.90 17.59 2.31
N SER A 127 10.66 16.29 2.48
CA SER A 127 9.63 15.58 1.74
C SER A 127 8.32 15.42 2.51
N ALA A 128 7.22 15.53 1.77
CA ALA A 128 5.88 15.11 2.15
C ALA A 128 5.40 13.84 1.42
N GLY A 129 6.29 13.21 0.64
CA GLY A 129 6.04 11.97 -0.08
C GLY A 129 6.69 12.02 -1.46
N MET A 130 7.34 10.92 -1.83
CA MET A 130 7.95 10.72 -3.14
C MET A 130 7.50 9.36 -3.70
N PHE A 131 7.46 9.22 -5.01
CA PHE A 131 7.16 7.95 -5.64
C PHE A 131 7.87 7.79 -6.99
N ASP A 132 8.13 6.53 -7.37
CA ASP A 132 8.52 6.14 -8.72
C ASP A 132 7.41 5.31 -9.35
N ILE A 133 6.93 5.73 -10.52
CA ILE A 133 5.91 5.02 -11.31
C ILE A 133 6.45 4.65 -12.68
N ARG A 134 6.43 3.33 -12.97
CA ARG A 134 6.88 2.79 -14.27
C ARG A 134 5.85 1.81 -14.83
N ALA A 135 5.87 1.63 -16.14
CA ALA A 135 5.02 0.69 -16.84
C ALA A 135 5.84 -0.14 -17.84
N PHE A 136 5.48 -1.41 -17.98
CA PHE A 136 6.17 -2.37 -18.84
C PHE A 136 5.18 -3.27 -19.58
N GLN A 137 5.54 -3.65 -20.81
CA GLN A 137 4.91 -4.76 -21.53
C GLN A 137 6.01 -5.70 -22.02
N ASP A 138 5.93 -6.98 -21.64
CA ASP A 138 6.92 -8.00 -22.00
C ASP A 138 8.39 -7.60 -21.69
N GLY A 139 8.59 -6.86 -20.59
CA GLY A 139 9.88 -6.34 -20.17
C GLY A 139 10.38 -5.09 -20.91
N VAL A 140 9.57 -4.54 -21.84
CA VAL A 140 9.86 -3.27 -22.53
C VAL A 140 9.18 -2.13 -21.80
N GLU A 141 9.95 -1.08 -21.48
CA GLU A 141 9.44 0.11 -20.81
C GLU A 141 8.45 0.87 -21.70
N LEU A 142 7.38 1.33 -21.08
CA LEU A 142 6.32 2.11 -21.68
C LEU A 142 6.39 3.56 -21.22
N ASP A 143 5.78 4.43 -22.01
CA ASP A 143 5.59 5.85 -21.67
C ASP A 143 4.10 6.20 -21.76
N LEU A 144 3.72 7.38 -21.27
CA LEU A 144 2.37 7.90 -21.46
C LEU A 144 2.14 8.36 -22.90
N ALA A 145 0.98 8.01 -23.42
CA ALA A 145 0.52 8.49 -24.72
C ALA A 145 0.30 10.00 -24.65
N ARG A 146 0.65 10.71 -25.72
CA ARG A 146 0.55 12.17 -25.78
C ARG A 146 -0.85 12.68 -25.38
N GLY A 147 -0.88 13.61 -24.42
CA GLY A 147 -2.12 14.22 -23.91
C GLY A 147 -2.93 13.32 -22.98
N LYS A 148 -2.33 12.23 -22.48
CA LYS A 148 -2.84 11.46 -21.37
C LYS A 148 -2.13 11.88 -20.10
N GLU A 149 -2.89 11.83 -19.02
CA GLU A 149 -2.42 12.10 -17.66
C GLU A 149 -2.86 10.94 -16.77
N ILE A 150 -2.04 10.61 -15.78
CA ILE A 150 -2.45 9.76 -14.65
C ILE A 150 -2.68 10.69 -13.46
N GLU A 151 -3.89 10.62 -12.88
CA GLU A 151 -4.16 11.29 -11.62
C GLU A 151 -3.65 10.40 -10.48
N VAL A 152 -2.80 10.94 -9.63
CA VAL A 152 -2.26 10.26 -8.45
C VAL A 152 -2.77 11.02 -7.22
N GLU A 153 -3.53 10.31 -6.39
CA GLU A 153 -3.92 10.75 -5.05
C GLU A 153 -2.97 10.09 -4.05
N LEU A 154 -1.78 10.68 -3.87
CA LEU A 154 -0.71 10.17 -3.00
C LEU A 154 -1.14 10.26 -1.54
N ALA A 155 -1.15 9.13 -0.83
CA ALA A 155 -1.41 9.10 0.60
C ALA A 155 -0.26 9.77 1.36
N SER A 156 -0.54 10.65 2.32
CA SER A 156 0.47 11.36 3.10
C SER A 156 0.01 11.58 4.53
N ASP A 157 0.95 11.67 5.46
CA ASP A 157 0.72 12.04 6.87
C ASP A 157 1.43 13.36 7.22
N VAL A 158 1.89 14.11 6.21
CA VAL A 158 2.62 15.37 6.37
C VAL A 158 1.71 16.57 6.07
N GLU A 159 1.53 17.41 7.08
CA GLU A 159 0.79 18.66 6.96
C GLU A 159 1.63 19.78 6.33
N GLY A 160 0.95 20.77 5.75
CA GLY A 160 1.55 21.99 5.22
C GLY A 160 1.67 22.02 3.70
N THR A 161 2.13 23.16 3.21
CA THR A 161 2.31 23.45 1.78
C THR A 161 3.66 22.91 1.31
N PHE A 162 3.60 22.13 0.23
CA PHE A 162 4.75 21.57 -0.47
C PHE A 162 4.55 21.85 -1.95
N GLU A 163 5.65 21.80 -2.70
CA GLU A 163 5.67 22.01 -4.13
C GLU A 163 5.81 20.64 -4.81
N PHE A 164 5.30 20.52 -6.03
CA PHE A 164 5.36 19.29 -6.80
C PHE A 164 6.50 19.36 -7.81
N TYR A 165 7.40 18.37 -7.78
CA TYR A 165 8.46 18.24 -8.78
C TYR A 165 8.44 16.88 -9.49
N ALA A 166 9.00 16.88 -10.69
CA ALA A 166 9.37 15.66 -11.42
C ALA A 166 10.88 15.61 -11.59
N PHE A 167 11.48 14.43 -11.44
CA PHE A 167 12.92 14.28 -11.62
C PHE A 167 13.28 14.13 -13.11
N ASP A 168 14.19 14.95 -13.59
CA ASP A 168 14.83 14.76 -14.90
C ASP A 168 16.05 13.84 -14.73
N GLU A 169 15.89 12.57 -15.09
CA GLU A 169 16.94 11.55 -14.98
C GLU A 169 18.14 11.81 -15.90
N ASP A 170 17.96 12.53 -17.01
CA ASP A 170 19.07 12.86 -17.92
C ASP A 170 19.94 14.01 -17.38
N LYS A 171 19.30 14.98 -16.73
CA LYS A 171 19.97 16.13 -16.08
C LYS A 171 20.39 15.87 -14.64
N GLU A 172 19.88 14.80 -14.03
CA GLU A 172 20.02 14.49 -12.60
C GLU A 172 19.58 15.67 -11.70
N ASN A 173 18.47 16.32 -12.06
CA ASN A 173 17.92 17.46 -11.31
C ASN A 173 16.39 17.47 -11.33
N TRP A 174 15.77 18.17 -10.38
CA TRP A 174 14.32 18.31 -10.29
C TRP A 174 13.76 19.42 -11.18
N GLU A 175 12.57 19.22 -11.70
CA GLU A 175 11.78 20.21 -12.43
C GLU A 175 10.52 20.54 -11.63
N LEU A 176 10.38 21.80 -11.21
CA LEU A 176 9.18 22.31 -10.54
C LEU A 176 7.98 22.25 -11.50
N LYS A 177 6.92 21.55 -11.09
CA LYS A 177 5.69 21.38 -11.87
C LYS A 177 4.54 22.22 -11.34
N ASP A 178 4.41 22.34 -10.02
CA ASP A 178 3.35 23.13 -9.39
C ASP A 178 3.77 23.59 -7.98
N THR A 179 3.23 24.73 -7.54
CA THR A 179 3.52 25.38 -6.26
C THR A 179 2.32 25.44 -5.32
N GLU A 180 1.10 25.17 -5.80
CA GLU A 180 -0.13 25.29 -5.01
C GLU A 180 -0.67 23.94 -4.51
N CYS A 181 0.24 23.06 -4.13
CA CYS A 181 -0.08 21.66 -3.92
C CYS A 181 -0.38 21.37 -2.43
N ASN A 182 -1.55 21.82 -1.98
CA ASN A 182 -1.98 21.65 -0.59
C ASN A 182 -2.42 20.21 -0.30
N ALA A 183 -2.01 19.68 0.86
CA ALA A 183 -2.60 18.46 1.38
C ALA A 183 -4.10 18.66 1.67
N MET A 184 -4.90 17.67 1.34
CA MET A 184 -6.30 17.58 1.73
C MET A 184 -6.48 16.43 2.72
N ILE A 185 -7.46 16.57 3.62
CA ILE A 185 -7.88 15.46 4.48
C ILE A 185 -8.37 14.33 3.58
N ASN A 186 -7.88 13.11 3.83
CA ASN A 186 -8.27 11.93 3.08
C ASN A 186 -9.78 11.66 3.26
N PRO A 187 -10.60 11.87 2.21
CA PRO A 187 -12.06 11.78 2.34
C PRO A 187 -12.53 10.33 2.45
N TYR A 188 -11.73 9.36 2.00
CA TYR A 188 -12.10 7.95 1.95
C TYR A 188 -12.17 7.33 3.35
N ILE A 189 -11.39 7.83 4.31
CA ILE A 189 -11.47 7.40 5.72
C ILE A 189 -12.90 7.61 6.25
N ALA A 190 -13.50 8.78 5.98
CA ALA A 190 -14.86 9.07 6.42
C ALA A 190 -15.89 8.19 5.70
N LEU A 191 -15.74 8.03 4.38
CA LEU A 191 -16.64 7.19 3.57
C LEU A 191 -16.59 5.71 4.00
N GLN A 192 -15.40 5.17 4.26
CA GLN A 192 -15.22 3.79 4.75
C GLN A 192 -15.81 3.60 6.14
N LYS A 193 -15.67 4.58 7.04
CA LYS A 193 -16.33 4.52 8.37
C LYS A 193 -17.84 4.52 8.26
N MET A 194 -18.41 5.33 7.36
CA MET A 194 -19.86 5.31 7.07
C MET A 194 -20.29 3.96 6.47
N GLU A 195 -19.46 3.35 5.63
CA GLU A 195 -19.73 2.02 5.07
C GLU A 195 -19.70 0.92 6.14
N LEU A 196 -18.77 0.99 7.09
CA LEU A 196 -18.74 0.09 8.25
C LEU A 196 -20.00 0.22 9.10
N GLU A 197 -20.42 1.45 9.42
CA GLU A 197 -21.64 1.71 10.18
C GLU A 197 -22.86 1.14 9.45
N LYS A 198 -22.96 1.38 8.14
CA LYS A 198 -24.02 0.81 7.31
C LYS A 198 -24.02 -0.72 7.31
N LEU A 199 -22.85 -1.35 7.21
CA LEU A 199 -22.73 -2.82 7.26
C LEU A 199 -23.19 -3.36 8.62
N ASP A 200 -22.90 -2.67 9.72
CA ASP A 200 -23.34 -3.06 11.06
C ASP A 200 -24.86 -2.89 11.24
N GLU A 201 -25.45 -1.82 10.71
CA GLU A 201 -26.90 -1.57 10.75
C GLU A 201 -27.70 -2.55 9.89
N GLU A 202 -27.21 -2.85 8.68
CA GLU A 202 -27.88 -3.74 7.72
C GLU A 202 -27.58 -5.23 7.98
N MET A 203 -26.72 -5.55 8.95
CA MET A 203 -26.31 -6.92 9.24
C MET A 203 -27.52 -7.77 9.65
N PRO A 204 -27.87 -8.82 8.89
CA PRO A 204 -28.97 -9.69 9.26
C PRO A 204 -28.70 -10.40 10.59
N GLN A 205 -29.76 -10.58 11.38
CA GLN A 205 -29.67 -11.42 12.57
C GLN A 205 -29.35 -12.86 12.19
N THR A 206 -28.46 -13.49 12.96
CA THR A 206 -28.12 -14.90 12.74
C THR A 206 -29.38 -15.75 12.89
N PRO A 207 -29.75 -16.54 11.87
CA PRO A 207 -30.99 -17.29 11.92
C PRO A 207 -30.90 -18.37 13.00
N LYS A 208 -31.92 -18.45 13.87
CA LYS A 208 -32.05 -19.49 14.89
C LYS A 208 -32.10 -20.88 14.23
N LYS A 209 -31.49 -21.88 14.87
CA LYS A 209 -31.43 -23.26 14.35
C LYS A 209 -32.82 -23.88 14.27
N LEU A 210 -33.08 -24.66 13.22
CA LEU A 210 -34.31 -25.47 13.15
C LEU A 210 -34.17 -26.70 14.05
N ILE A 211 -35.29 -27.15 14.62
CA ILE A 211 -35.33 -28.40 15.39
C ILE A 211 -35.56 -29.57 14.44
N GLU A 212 -34.77 -30.63 14.61
CA GLU A 212 -34.97 -31.90 13.92
C GLU A 212 -35.97 -32.78 14.67
N TYR A 213 -36.88 -33.41 13.91
CA TYR A 213 -37.83 -34.37 14.44
C TYR A 213 -37.15 -35.63 14.98
N LYS A 214 -37.54 -36.05 16.18
CA LYS A 214 -37.21 -37.35 16.77
C LYS A 214 -38.48 -38.12 17.13
N LYS A 215 -38.39 -39.44 16.98
CA LYS A 215 -39.51 -40.33 17.32
C LYS A 215 -39.82 -40.21 18.81
N GLY A 216 -41.07 -39.81 19.12
CA GLY A 216 -41.55 -39.62 20.49
C GLY A 216 -41.64 -38.16 20.93
N ASP A 217 -41.22 -37.20 20.10
CA ASP A 217 -41.38 -35.78 20.39
C ASP A 217 -42.87 -35.38 20.61
N PRO A 218 -43.15 -34.45 21.53
CA PRO A 218 -44.51 -33.98 21.83
C PRO A 218 -45.02 -33.07 20.71
N LEU A 219 -45.48 -33.68 19.63
CA LEU A 219 -45.97 -32.97 18.45
C LEU A 219 -47.48 -32.70 18.52
N PHE A 220 -47.87 -31.54 18.03
CA PHE A 220 -49.25 -31.17 17.78
C PHE A 220 -49.39 -30.40 16.46
N ASP A 221 -50.62 -30.30 15.97
CA ASP A 221 -50.96 -29.61 14.72
C ASP A 221 -51.96 -28.51 15.03
N ILE A 222 -51.87 -27.39 14.30
CA ILE A 222 -52.77 -26.25 14.45
C ILE A 222 -53.61 -26.14 13.19
N LYS A 223 -54.91 -26.41 13.34
CA LYS A 223 -55.86 -26.30 12.24
C LYS A 223 -56.50 -24.92 12.25
N ARG A 224 -56.28 -24.16 11.19
CA ARG A 224 -56.84 -22.80 11.06
C ARG A 224 -58.25 -22.83 10.46
N TYR A 225 -59.13 -21.99 11.02
CA TYR A 225 -60.45 -21.67 10.48
C TYR A 225 -60.66 -20.16 10.53
N GLY A 226 -61.10 -19.54 9.42
CA GLY A 226 -61.36 -18.09 9.36
C GLY A 226 -60.39 -17.29 8.50
N ALA A 227 -60.21 -16.01 8.84
CA ALA A 227 -59.53 -15.00 8.00
C ALA A 227 -58.01 -15.26 7.83
N GLN A 228 -57.44 -14.65 6.79
CA GLN A 228 -56.01 -14.76 6.45
C GLN A 228 -55.15 -13.96 7.43
N ASP A 229 -54.09 -14.59 7.91
CA ASP A 229 -53.03 -14.00 8.73
C ASP A 229 -51.70 -14.34 8.07
N GLN A 230 -50.88 -13.32 7.74
CA GLN A 230 -49.67 -13.51 6.93
C GLN A 230 -48.62 -14.38 7.62
N VAL A 231 -48.54 -14.36 8.95
CA VAL A 231 -47.54 -15.11 9.73
C VAL A 231 -47.93 -16.58 9.80
N LEU A 232 -49.18 -16.88 10.15
CA LEU A 232 -49.69 -18.24 10.18
C LEU A 232 -49.84 -18.84 8.78
N ASP A 233 -50.11 -18.03 7.74
CA ASP A 233 -50.15 -18.48 6.35
C ASP A 233 -48.79 -19.03 5.90
N ALA A 234 -47.69 -18.40 6.33
CA ALA A 234 -46.35 -18.87 6.01
C ALA A 234 -45.97 -20.19 6.72
N LEU A 235 -46.66 -20.52 7.81
CA LEU A 235 -46.41 -21.70 8.65
C LEU A 235 -47.49 -22.78 8.51
N ASN A 236 -48.38 -22.66 7.52
CA ASN A 236 -49.42 -23.64 7.27
C ASN A 236 -48.82 -25.01 6.88
N GLY A 237 -49.28 -26.08 7.52
CA GLY A 237 -48.81 -27.45 7.29
C GLY A 237 -47.52 -27.81 8.04
N VAL A 238 -47.06 -26.96 8.97
CA VAL A 238 -45.95 -27.23 9.88
C VAL A 238 -46.48 -27.93 11.14
N PHE A 239 -45.80 -28.99 11.59
CA PHE A 239 -46.04 -29.57 12.90
C PHE A 239 -45.33 -28.75 13.97
N TRP A 240 -45.93 -28.64 15.14
CA TRP A 240 -45.36 -27.91 16.27
C TRP A 240 -44.88 -28.89 17.34
N MET A 241 -43.67 -28.68 17.84
CA MET A 241 -43.13 -29.43 18.97
C MET A 241 -43.28 -28.59 20.23
N PHE A 242 -44.00 -29.10 21.23
CA PHE A 242 -44.10 -28.44 22.53
C PHE A 242 -42.73 -28.36 23.20
N THR A 243 -42.34 -27.15 23.62
CA THR A 243 -41.06 -26.86 24.26
C THR A 243 -41.23 -26.03 25.54
N GLY A 244 -42.47 -25.88 26.02
CA GLY A 244 -42.78 -25.24 27.30
C GLY A 244 -42.20 -25.99 28.49
N ASP A 245 -42.03 -25.25 29.59
CA ASP A 245 -41.58 -25.81 30.86
C ASP A 245 -42.74 -26.52 31.61
N SER A 246 -42.45 -27.02 32.82
CA SER A 246 -43.41 -27.76 33.63
C SER A 246 -44.63 -26.95 34.10
N THR A 247 -44.65 -25.63 33.90
CA THR A 247 -45.78 -24.77 34.25
C THR A 247 -46.81 -24.67 33.12
N GLN A 248 -46.44 -25.06 31.90
CA GLN A 248 -47.32 -25.07 30.73
C GLN A 248 -47.90 -26.46 30.48
N ILE A 249 -49.10 -26.49 29.88
CA ILE A 249 -49.78 -27.75 29.53
C ILE A 249 -49.33 -28.18 28.13
N ASP A 250 -48.81 -29.41 28.02
CA ASP A 250 -48.39 -30.02 26.75
C ASP A 250 -49.60 -30.36 25.86
N PRO A 251 -49.80 -29.67 24.72
CA PRO A 251 -50.95 -29.89 23.85
C PRO A 251 -51.00 -31.29 23.24
N SER A 252 -49.86 -31.99 23.13
CA SER A 252 -49.82 -33.35 22.61
C SER A 252 -50.41 -34.39 23.58
N LYS A 253 -50.64 -34.00 24.86
CA LYS A 253 -51.11 -34.89 25.93
C LYS A 253 -52.52 -34.55 26.44
N ASP A 254 -53.04 -33.36 26.15
CA ASP A 254 -54.36 -32.91 26.63
C ASP A 254 -55.31 -32.50 25.49
N ASN A 255 -55.93 -33.50 24.88
CA ASN A 255 -56.91 -33.27 23.82
C ASN A 255 -58.17 -32.54 24.30
N THR A 256 -58.56 -32.68 25.57
CA THR A 256 -59.79 -32.06 26.11
C THR A 256 -59.68 -30.55 26.18
N THR A 257 -58.50 -30.06 26.54
CA THR A 257 -58.23 -28.62 26.59
C THR A 257 -58.04 -28.08 25.18
N PHE A 258 -57.17 -28.68 24.37
CA PHE A 258 -56.67 -28.04 23.14
C PHE A 258 -57.46 -28.35 21.85
N ASN A 259 -58.31 -29.38 21.81
CA ASN A 259 -59.09 -29.71 20.60
C ASN A 259 -60.39 -28.91 20.49
N LYS A 260 -60.28 -27.58 20.52
CA LYS A 260 -61.38 -26.62 20.33
C LYS A 260 -60.87 -25.35 19.62
N TYR A 261 -61.77 -24.41 19.39
CA TYR A 261 -61.44 -23.15 18.73
C TYR A 261 -60.86 -22.13 19.72
N TYR A 262 -59.81 -21.46 19.28
CA TYR A 262 -59.17 -20.35 19.97
C TYR A 262 -58.99 -19.20 18.99
N ASP A 263 -59.04 -17.96 19.50
CA ASP A 263 -58.65 -16.80 18.74
C ASP A 263 -57.12 -16.65 18.80
N PHE A 264 -56.44 -16.60 17.67
CA PHE A 264 -55.00 -16.38 17.62
C PHE A 264 -54.70 -14.89 17.81
N VAL A 265 -53.80 -14.58 18.75
CA VAL A 265 -53.42 -13.21 19.07
C VAL A 265 -52.10 -12.87 18.38
N GLU A 266 -51.03 -13.59 18.71
CA GLU A 266 -49.70 -13.32 18.16
C GLU A 266 -48.74 -14.51 18.31
N LEU A 267 -47.62 -14.43 17.57
CA LEU A 267 -46.53 -15.39 17.59
C LEU A 267 -45.22 -14.64 17.89
N LEU A 268 -44.70 -14.80 19.10
CA LEU A 268 -43.50 -14.10 19.57
C LEU A 268 -42.28 -15.01 19.53
N LEU A 269 -41.20 -14.59 18.86
CA LEU A 269 -39.94 -15.36 18.84
C LEU A 269 -39.27 -15.33 20.22
N VAL A 270 -38.79 -16.47 20.68
CA VAL A 270 -38.04 -16.58 21.96
C VAL A 270 -36.56 -16.27 21.71
N ASP A 271 -36.16 -15.03 21.99
CA ASP A 271 -34.80 -14.54 21.70
C ASP A 271 -33.69 -15.26 22.49
N SER A 272 -33.99 -15.73 23.71
CA SER A 272 -33.04 -16.44 24.57
C SER A 272 -32.69 -17.85 24.07
N SER A 273 -33.46 -18.39 23.12
CA SER A 273 -33.27 -19.74 22.59
C SER A 273 -32.26 -19.74 21.43
N ASN A 274 -31.45 -20.79 21.31
CA ASN A 274 -30.56 -20.99 20.15
C ASN A 274 -31.27 -21.66 18.98
N VAL A 275 -32.47 -22.17 19.21
CA VAL A 275 -33.35 -22.79 18.23
C VAL A 275 -34.52 -21.86 17.94
N ARG A 276 -35.16 -22.04 16.79
CA ARG A 276 -36.32 -21.24 16.40
C ARG A 276 -37.53 -21.71 17.19
N GLU A 277 -37.86 -20.96 18.23
CA GLU A 277 -38.92 -21.26 19.19
C GLU A 277 -39.79 -20.02 19.37
N TYR A 278 -41.08 -20.24 19.63
CA TYR A 278 -42.06 -19.18 19.76
C TYR A 278 -42.95 -19.38 20.98
N ASP A 279 -43.35 -18.27 21.60
CA ASP A 279 -44.53 -18.20 22.44
C ASP A 279 -45.73 -17.90 21.54
N MET A 280 -46.62 -18.89 21.39
CA MET A 280 -47.89 -18.75 20.68
C MET A 280 -48.96 -18.28 21.64
N VAL A 281 -49.53 -17.11 21.39
CA VAL A 281 -50.56 -16.50 22.25
C VAL A 281 -51.93 -16.71 21.62
N PHE A 282 -52.80 -17.37 22.37
CA PHE A 282 -54.18 -17.65 22.01
C PHE A 282 -55.13 -17.07 23.05
N GLN A 283 -56.38 -16.86 22.66
CA GLN A 283 -57.45 -16.39 23.52
C GLN A 283 -58.64 -17.37 23.51
N ASP A 284 -59.13 -17.68 24.71
CA ASP A 284 -60.31 -18.50 24.98
C ASP A 284 -61.31 -17.68 25.80
N GLY A 285 -62.17 -16.94 25.11
CA GLY A 285 -63.05 -15.96 25.75
C GLY A 285 -62.24 -14.81 26.36
N THR A 286 -62.14 -14.77 27.70
CA THR A 286 -61.36 -13.74 28.42
C THR A 286 -60.01 -14.23 28.93
N GLU A 287 -59.72 -15.53 28.78
CA GLU A 287 -58.48 -16.13 29.26
C GLU A 287 -57.44 -16.21 28.15
N GLU A 288 -56.18 -15.91 28.49
CA GLU A 288 -55.03 -16.05 27.60
C GLU A 288 -54.38 -17.41 27.81
N VAL A 289 -54.06 -18.07 26.69
CA VAL A 289 -53.37 -19.36 26.66
C VAL A 289 -52.09 -19.18 25.86
N ILE A 290 -50.95 -19.30 26.54
CA ILE A 290 -49.63 -19.25 25.91
C ILE A 290 -49.07 -20.66 25.78
N VAL A 291 -48.63 -21.02 24.59
CA VAL A 291 -47.96 -22.29 24.31
C VAL A 291 -46.59 -22.02 23.71
N ARG A 292 -45.54 -22.39 24.44
CA ARG A 292 -44.17 -22.38 23.91
C ARG A 292 -43.92 -23.60 23.03
N ALA A 293 -43.59 -23.37 21.77
CA ALA A 293 -43.31 -24.43 20.81
C ALA A 293 -42.33 -24.03 19.71
N ALA A 294 -41.78 -25.03 19.05
CA ALA A 294 -40.92 -24.87 17.89
C ALA A 294 -41.53 -25.51 16.62
N PRO A 295 -41.44 -24.87 15.45
CA PRO A 295 -41.88 -25.46 14.19
C PRO A 295 -40.95 -26.59 13.75
N ILE A 296 -41.54 -27.71 13.36
CA ILE A 296 -40.88 -28.86 12.75
C ILE A 296 -41.14 -28.84 11.24
N PHE A 297 -40.15 -28.37 10.49
CA PHE A 297 -40.23 -28.33 9.03
C PHE A 297 -39.84 -29.69 8.43
N GLN A 298 -40.58 -30.14 7.42
CA GLN A 298 -40.31 -31.38 6.69
C GLN A 298 -40.47 -31.20 5.18
N GLY A 299 -39.86 -32.09 4.40
CA GLY A 299 -39.97 -32.11 2.95
C GLY A 299 -39.62 -30.77 2.29
N LYS A 300 -40.50 -30.29 1.40
CA LYS A 300 -40.28 -29.04 0.65
C LYS A 300 -40.21 -27.79 1.54
N LEU A 301 -40.90 -27.78 2.69
CA LEU A 301 -40.85 -26.65 3.62
C LEU A 301 -39.47 -26.57 4.31
N LEU A 302 -38.92 -27.71 4.71
CA LEU A 302 -37.56 -27.77 5.26
C LEU A 302 -36.52 -27.29 4.25
N THR A 303 -36.63 -27.72 2.99
CA THR A 303 -35.74 -27.22 1.91
C THR A 303 -35.83 -25.70 1.79
N ARG A 304 -37.04 -25.14 1.72
CA ARG A 304 -37.26 -23.69 1.59
C ARG A 304 -36.69 -22.90 2.77
N GLU A 305 -36.85 -23.39 4.00
CA GLU A 305 -36.32 -22.72 5.19
C GLU A 305 -34.80 -22.82 5.27
N ASN A 306 -34.22 -23.97 4.91
CA ASN A 306 -32.77 -24.11 4.78
C ASN A 306 -32.22 -23.15 3.72
N ASP A 307 -32.84 -23.06 2.54
CA ASP A 307 -32.43 -22.11 1.48
C ASP A 307 -32.53 -20.65 1.93
N ARG A 308 -33.53 -20.30 2.76
CA ARG A 308 -33.63 -18.98 3.37
C ARG A 308 -32.49 -18.75 4.37
N MET A 309 -32.23 -19.69 5.28
CA MET A 309 -31.17 -19.57 6.27
C MET A 309 -29.79 -19.48 5.61
N SER A 310 -29.52 -20.29 4.59
CA SER A 310 -28.28 -20.24 3.80
C SER A 310 -28.08 -18.87 3.15
N ARG A 311 -29.14 -18.25 2.61
CA ARG A 311 -29.04 -16.89 2.05
C ARG A 311 -28.66 -15.84 3.12
N ILE A 312 -29.28 -15.92 4.31
CA ILE A 312 -28.97 -15.01 5.42
C ILE A 312 -27.52 -15.22 5.89
N ILE A 313 -27.09 -16.49 6.06
CA ILE A 313 -25.72 -16.81 6.45
C ILE A 313 -24.72 -16.29 5.41
N ASN A 314 -24.98 -16.47 4.11
CA ASN A 314 -24.12 -15.93 3.06
C ASN A 314 -24.03 -14.39 3.10
N GLN A 315 -25.12 -13.70 3.44
CA GLN A 315 -25.13 -12.24 3.62
C GLN A 315 -24.28 -11.83 4.84
N ILE A 316 -24.40 -12.54 5.96
CA ILE A 316 -23.57 -12.32 7.16
C ILE A 316 -22.10 -12.55 6.83
N GLU A 317 -21.77 -13.67 6.18
CA GLU A 317 -20.39 -13.97 5.79
C GLU A 317 -19.80 -12.91 4.84
N TYR A 318 -20.58 -12.45 3.87
CA TYR A 318 -20.19 -11.36 2.98
C TYR A 318 -19.92 -10.08 3.78
N ALA A 319 -20.87 -9.64 4.62
CA ALA A 319 -20.73 -8.44 5.44
C ALA A 319 -19.51 -8.51 6.37
N MET A 320 -19.27 -9.66 7.02
CA MET A 320 -18.10 -9.86 7.87
C MET A 320 -16.78 -9.77 7.09
N ARG A 321 -16.72 -10.34 5.88
CA ARG A 321 -15.53 -10.26 5.03
C ARG A 321 -15.28 -8.83 4.56
N SER A 322 -16.32 -8.13 4.11
CA SER A 322 -16.25 -6.73 3.70
C SER A 322 -15.82 -5.84 4.87
N LYS A 323 -16.39 -6.04 6.05
CA LYS A 323 -16.01 -5.32 7.27
C LYS A 323 -14.53 -5.51 7.59
N ALA A 324 -14.07 -6.76 7.67
CA ALA A 324 -12.68 -7.07 7.94
C ALA A 324 -11.72 -6.53 6.88
N GLN A 325 -12.16 -6.43 5.62
CA GLN A 325 -11.38 -5.79 4.56
C GLN A 325 -11.28 -4.28 4.78
N ILE A 326 -12.42 -3.59 4.98
CA ILE A 326 -12.44 -2.14 5.20
C ILE A 326 -11.66 -1.75 6.45
N GLU A 327 -11.74 -2.53 7.53
CA GLU A 327 -10.97 -2.31 8.75
C GLU A 327 -9.46 -2.40 8.52
N ARG A 328 -8.99 -3.41 7.76
CA ARG A 328 -7.58 -3.52 7.38
C ARG A 328 -7.13 -2.34 6.52
N GLU A 329 -7.95 -1.96 5.55
CA GLU A 329 -7.68 -0.81 4.70
C GLU A 329 -7.56 0.48 5.51
N LEU A 330 -8.48 0.71 6.46
CA LEU A 330 -8.45 1.89 7.34
C LEU A 330 -7.21 1.96 8.23
N GLU A 331 -6.62 0.81 8.60
CA GLU A 331 -5.39 0.76 9.40
C GLU A 331 -4.17 1.28 8.61
N GLN A 332 -4.19 1.13 7.28
CA GLN A 332 -3.08 1.52 6.40
C GLN A 332 -3.26 2.90 5.76
N GLU A 333 -4.50 3.42 5.72
CA GLU A 333 -4.81 4.74 5.14
C GLU A 333 -4.11 5.88 5.89
N LYS A 334 -3.41 6.73 5.15
CA LYS A 334 -2.87 7.97 5.70
C LYS A 334 -3.94 9.05 5.80
N THR A 335 -3.80 9.93 6.80
CA THR A 335 -4.81 10.91 7.17
C THR A 335 -4.96 12.04 6.15
N MET A 336 -3.92 12.31 5.38
CA MET A 336 -3.89 13.33 4.34
C MET A 336 -3.66 12.68 2.97
N MET A 337 -3.93 13.46 1.94
CA MET A 337 -3.81 13.08 0.55
C MET A 337 -3.33 14.27 -0.26
N ARG A 338 -2.53 14.00 -1.29
CA ARG A 338 -2.03 15.01 -2.22
C ARG A 338 -2.38 14.56 -3.63
N VAL A 339 -3.05 15.43 -4.39
CA VAL A 339 -3.59 15.09 -5.70
C VAL A 339 -2.80 15.82 -6.78
N MET A 340 -2.33 15.07 -7.77
CA MET A 340 -1.56 15.59 -8.90
C MET A 340 -1.93 14.86 -10.19
N ASN A 341 -1.64 15.48 -11.32
CA ASN A 341 -1.66 14.84 -12.63
C ASN A 341 -0.23 14.74 -13.15
N ILE A 342 0.16 13.52 -13.55
CA ILE A 342 1.47 13.27 -14.17
C ILE A 342 1.30 13.01 -15.67
N GLU A 343 2.18 13.61 -16.47
CA GLU A 343 2.17 13.52 -17.94
C GLU A 343 3.21 12.55 -18.50
N GLY A 344 4.04 11.93 -17.64
CA GLY A 344 5.02 10.91 -18.02
C GLY A 344 5.26 9.87 -16.92
N MET A 345 5.97 8.80 -17.25
CA MET A 345 6.50 7.86 -16.25
C MET A 345 7.79 8.39 -15.65
N GLY A 346 8.04 8.10 -14.37
CA GLY A 346 9.24 8.60 -13.71
C GLY A 346 9.10 8.76 -12.20
N ILE A 347 10.04 9.54 -11.66
CA ILE A 347 10.16 9.86 -10.24
C ILE A 347 9.54 11.23 -9.98
N TYR A 348 8.73 11.31 -8.94
CA TYR A 348 7.95 12.48 -8.58
C TYR A 348 8.02 12.70 -7.07
N ASN A 349 8.06 13.94 -6.61
CA ASN A 349 8.09 14.27 -5.19
C ASN A 349 7.16 15.44 -4.84
N TYR A 350 6.75 15.45 -3.58
CA TYR A 350 6.08 16.56 -2.91
C TYR A 350 7.01 17.13 -1.87
N ASP A 351 7.82 18.11 -2.27
CA ASP A 351 8.94 18.56 -1.47
C ASP A 351 8.88 20.07 -1.27
N ARG A 352 9.50 20.55 -0.19
CA ARG A 352 9.74 21.97 0.03
C ARG A 352 11.22 22.22 0.14
N GLN A 353 11.67 23.32 -0.44
CA GLN A 353 13.05 23.77 -0.29
C GLN A 353 13.32 24.09 1.17
N MET A 354 14.27 23.39 1.77
CA MET A 354 14.69 23.65 3.13
C MET A 354 15.51 24.93 3.20
N LYS A 355 15.13 25.78 4.15
CA LYS A 355 15.94 26.92 4.59
C LYS A 355 16.23 26.73 6.06
N ASP A 356 17.46 26.35 6.37
CA ASP A 356 17.91 26.23 7.75
C ASP A 356 18.81 27.41 8.13
N GLU A 357 18.19 28.46 8.65
CA GLU A 357 18.90 29.67 9.09
C GLU A 357 19.86 29.41 10.27
N ASN A 358 19.71 28.29 10.97
CA ASN A 358 20.54 27.91 12.12
C ASN A 358 21.62 26.88 11.74
N ALA A 359 21.73 26.49 10.46
CA ALA A 359 22.79 25.61 9.99
C ALA A 359 24.14 26.33 10.06
N ILE A 360 25.12 25.67 10.68
CA ILE A 360 26.48 26.20 10.83
C ILE A 360 27.39 25.48 9.84
N PRO A 361 28.00 26.20 8.88
CA PRO A 361 28.93 25.60 7.95
C PRO A 361 30.34 25.45 8.57
N PHE A 362 31.04 24.37 8.23
CA PHE A 362 32.44 24.11 8.56
C PHE A 362 33.00 22.99 7.68
N ILE A 363 34.31 22.73 7.74
CA ILE A 363 34.93 21.62 7.01
C ILE A 363 34.74 20.34 7.83
N ALA A 364 34.09 19.32 7.25
CA ALA A 364 33.92 18.03 7.90
C ALA A 364 34.98 17.02 7.44
N GLU A 365 35.53 16.27 8.38
CA GLU A 365 36.34 15.08 8.14
C GLU A 365 35.68 13.88 8.80
N PHE A 366 35.80 12.71 8.19
CA PHE A 366 35.13 11.50 8.67
C PHE A 366 36.14 10.37 8.86
N THR A 367 36.07 9.75 10.04
CA THR A 367 36.80 8.53 10.39
C THR A 367 35.82 7.41 10.73
N PHE A 368 36.30 6.18 10.60
CA PHE A 368 35.56 4.95 10.79
C PHE A 368 36.32 4.13 11.83
N GLU A 369 35.88 4.22 13.08
CA GLU A 369 36.57 3.63 14.23
C GLU A 369 38.02 4.13 14.43
N GLY A 370 38.22 5.43 14.19
CA GLY A 370 39.49 6.14 14.35
C GLY A 370 40.37 6.16 13.11
N GLU A 371 40.02 5.38 12.08
CA GLU A 371 40.78 5.29 10.83
C GLU A 371 40.11 6.09 9.71
N PRO A 372 40.86 6.74 8.80
CA PRO A 372 40.28 7.39 7.64
C PRO A 372 39.67 6.35 6.69
N ALA A 373 38.69 6.77 5.88
CA ALA A 373 38.16 5.91 4.83
C ALA A 373 39.24 5.56 3.79
N ASN A 374 39.30 4.29 3.41
CA ASN A 374 40.15 3.76 2.36
C ASN A 374 39.44 3.66 0.99
N GLN A 375 38.17 4.06 0.92
CA GLN A 375 37.32 3.98 -0.26
C GLN A 375 36.36 5.16 -0.33
N VAL A 376 35.68 5.34 -1.46
CA VAL A 376 34.66 6.38 -1.63
C VAL A 376 33.42 6.02 -0.79
N PHE A 377 32.83 7.02 -0.16
CA PHE A 377 31.62 6.90 0.66
C PHE A 377 30.78 8.16 0.55
N ALA A 378 29.52 8.06 0.95
CA ALA A 378 28.65 9.20 1.19
C ALA A 378 28.28 9.26 2.68
N ILE A 379 28.03 10.46 3.17
CA ILE A 379 27.47 10.72 4.49
C ILE A 379 26.04 11.22 4.31
N TYR A 380 25.10 10.57 4.97
CA TYR A 380 23.70 10.93 5.00
C TYR A 380 23.40 11.55 6.37
N LEU A 381 23.21 12.87 6.41
CA LEU A 381 22.80 13.62 7.58
C LEU A 381 21.26 13.66 7.64
N MET A 382 20.70 13.28 8.78
CA MET A 382 19.27 13.11 8.99
C MET A 382 18.86 13.72 10.33
N PRO A 383 18.38 14.97 10.34
CA PRO A 383 17.68 15.56 11.48
C PRO A 383 16.45 14.73 11.83
N ARG A 384 16.17 14.52 13.12
CA ARG A 384 15.00 13.72 13.56
C ARG A 384 13.67 14.44 13.33
N GLU A 385 13.71 15.76 13.41
CA GLU A 385 12.53 16.62 13.38
C GLU A 385 12.05 16.94 11.95
N LYS A 386 12.79 16.50 10.92
CA LYS A 386 12.52 16.79 9.51
C LYS A 386 12.54 15.51 8.68
N ARG A 387 11.72 15.44 7.64
CA ARG A 387 11.75 14.37 6.63
C ARG A 387 12.72 14.70 5.50
N CYS A 388 14.00 14.79 5.84
CA CYS A 388 15.05 15.05 4.87
C CYS A 388 16.22 14.09 5.05
N VAL A 389 16.94 13.85 3.95
CA VAL A 389 18.17 13.07 3.91
C VAL A 389 19.20 13.89 3.14
N ILE A 390 20.10 14.56 3.86
CA ILE A 390 21.10 15.45 3.27
C ILE A 390 22.35 14.63 2.95
N LYS A 391 22.72 14.58 1.67
CA LYS A 391 23.85 13.77 1.19
C LYS A 391 25.11 14.63 1.02
N TYR A 392 26.15 14.27 1.76
CA TYR A 392 27.49 14.79 1.57
C TYR A 392 28.41 13.76 0.94
N THR A 393 29.29 14.21 0.06
CA THR A 393 30.33 13.41 -0.58
C THR A 393 31.69 14.04 -0.32
N PRO A 394 32.81 13.35 -0.60
CA PRO A 394 34.15 13.95 -0.47
C PRO A 394 34.32 15.28 -1.21
N LEU A 395 33.51 15.55 -2.24
CA LEU A 395 33.51 16.83 -2.97
C LEU A 395 32.80 17.96 -2.23
N THR A 396 31.86 17.65 -1.33
CA THR A 396 31.02 18.63 -0.61
C THR A 396 31.33 18.71 0.89
N PHE A 397 32.32 17.97 1.40
CA PHE A 397 32.70 18.04 2.82
C PHE A 397 33.25 19.40 3.27
N THR A 398 33.78 20.21 2.35
CA THR A 398 34.19 21.59 2.64
C THR A 398 33.00 22.55 2.76
N GLU A 399 31.83 22.12 2.31
CA GLU A 399 30.56 22.86 2.35
C GLU A 399 29.59 22.23 3.37
N PHE A 400 30.09 21.38 4.26
CA PHE A 400 29.27 20.70 5.24
C PHE A 400 28.60 21.70 6.17
N SER A 401 27.28 21.56 6.35
CA SER A 401 26.51 22.37 7.28
C SER A 401 25.54 21.51 8.09
N ILE A 402 25.36 21.89 9.35
CA ILE A 402 24.49 21.18 10.28
C ILE A 402 23.86 22.18 11.24
N ASN A 403 22.57 22.03 11.51
CA ASN A 403 21.90 22.79 12.55
C ASN A 403 22.10 22.09 13.91
N PRO A 404 22.96 22.62 14.80
CA PRO A 404 23.31 21.95 16.05
C PRO A 404 22.17 21.89 17.08
N SER A 405 21.06 22.60 16.83
CA SER A 405 19.87 22.57 17.70
C SER A 405 18.98 21.35 17.44
N GLU A 406 19.12 20.71 16.28
CA GLU A 406 18.34 19.53 15.88
C GLU A 406 18.95 18.23 16.39
N SER A 407 18.12 17.20 16.51
CA SER A 407 18.56 15.86 16.87
C SER A 407 19.11 15.15 15.62
N ASN A 408 20.31 15.55 15.23
CA ASN A 408 20.97 15.05 14.02
C ASN A 408 21.51 13.64 14.20
N ARG A 409 21.37 12.81 13.17
CA ARG A 409 22.00 11.48 13.08
C ARG A 409 22.75 11.43 11.75
N MET A 410 23.83 10.65 11.69
CA MET A 410 24.47 10.39 10.39
C MET A 410 24.70 8.90 10.17
N ILE A 411 24.54 8.52 8.91
CA ILE A 411 24.85 7.20 8.39
C ILE A 411 25.86 7.36 7.26
N ALA A 412 26.88 6.51 7.25
CA ALA A 412 27.72 6.28 6.08
C ALA A 412 27.43 4.90 5.52
N ILE A 413 27.33 4.81 4.20
CA ILE A 413 27.23 3.54 3.48
C ILE A 413 28.47 3.42 2.61
N LEU A 414 29.25 2.39 2.86
CA LEU A 414 30.43 2.05 2.09
C LEU A 414 30.09 1.21 0.85
N ALA A 415 31.03 1.08 -0.09
CA ALA A 415 30.81 0.36 -1.36
C ALA A 415 30.52 -1.15 -1.19
N ASP A 416 30.84 -1.72 -0.02
CA ASP A 416 30.55 -3.11 0.36
C ASP A 416 29.27 -3.24 1.19
N ASN A 417 28.42 -2.20 1.20
CA ASN A 417 27.23 -2.05 2.04
C ASN A 417 27.49 -2.08 3.55
N THR A 418 28.75 -1.95 3.99
CA THR A 418 29.03 -1.75 5.41
C THR A 418 28.49 -0.40 5.85
N MET A 419 27.70 -0.39 6.91
CA MET A 419 27.13 0.82 7.48
C MET A 419 27.88 1.27 8.73
N TYR A 420 28.09 2.58 8.81
CA TYR A 420 28.64 3.24 9.97
C TYR A 420 27.70 4.35 10.42
N THR A 421 27.63 4.59 11.72
CA THR A 421 26.64 5.49 12.30
C THR A 421 27.24 6.40 13.35
N ILE A 422 26.56 7.52 13.58
CA ILE A 422 26.79 8.39 14.72
C ILE A 422 25.44 8.91 15.22
N SER A 423 25.22 8.73 16.52
CA SER A 423 23.95 9.05 17.18
C SER A 423 23.84 10.54 17.52
N ALA A 424 22.61 11.01 17.70
CA ALA A 424 22.35 12.40 18.09
C ALA A 424 23.01 12.78 19.42
N GLN A 425 23.11 11.82 20.33
CA GLN A 425 23.77 12.01 21.62
C GLN A 425 25.27 12.30 21.48
N ILE A 426 25.95 11.69 20.51
CA ILE A 426 27.38 11.91 20.25
C ILE A 426 27.56 13.28 19.59
N ILE A 427 26.80 13.58 18.53
CA ILE A 427 26.89 14.87 17.83
C ILE A 427 26.64 16.04 18.80
N ARG A 428 25.63 15.93 19.67
CA ARG A 428 25.32 16.98 20.65
C ARG A 428 26.47 17.27 21.62
N LYS A 429 27.29 16.27 21.95
CA LYS A 429 28.47 16.45 22.84
C LYS A 429 29.64 17.17 22.15
N MET A 430 29.63 17.29 20.82
CA MET A 430 30.69 17.97 20.05
C MET A 430 30.63 19.51 20.12
N ASN A 431 29.54 20.08 20.65
CA ASN A 431 29.35 21.53 20.84
C ASN A 431 29.59 22.36 19.55
N LEU A 432 28.92 21.94 18.47
CA LEU A 432 29.10 22.50 17.13
C LEU A 432 28.61 23.95 16.98
N ALA A 433 27.78 24.45 17.92
CA ALA A 433 27.22 25.80 17.93
C ALA A 433 28.27 26.94 17.89
N SER A 434 29.51 26.65 18.25
CA SER A 434 30.61 27.61 18.31
C SER A 434 31.53 27.62 17.08
N LYS A 435 31.28 26.73 16.12
CA LYS A 435 32.15 26.52 14.94
C LYS A 435 31.96 27.61 13.89
N LYS A 436 32.99 27.76 13.05
CA LYS A 436 33.03 28.68 11.92
C LYS A 436 33.34 27.91 10.63
N THR A 437 33.07 28.54 9.49
CA THR A 437 33.31 27.96 8.15
C THR A 437 34.74 27.47 7.93
N THR A 438 35.73 28.09 8.58
CA THR A 438 37.15 27.72 8.47
C THR A 438 37.59 26.59 9.40
N ASP A 439 36.74 26.22 10.37
CA ASP A 439 37.09 25.19 11.33
C ASP A 439 36.96 23.80 10.68
N THR A 440 37.85 22.88 11.08
CA THR A 440 37.73 21.46 10.72
C THR A 440 37.16 20.67 11.90
N VAL A 441 36.15 19.85 11.64
CA VAL A 441 35.50 18.98 12.62
C VAL A 441 35.59 17.54 12.15
N VAL A 442 36.13 16.67 13.01
CA VAL A 442 36.24 15.23 12.74
C VAL A 442 35.06 14.50 13.37
N PHE A 443 34.32 13.74 12.57
CA PHE A 443 33.29 12.81 13.00
C PHE A 443 33.81 11.38 12.93
N ASP A 444 33.91 10.72 14.08
CA ASP A 444 34.25 9.31 14.15
C ASP A 444 32.99 8.45 14.22
N LEU A 445 32.67 7.74 13.14
CA LEU A 445 31.50 6.88 13.05
C LEU A 445 31.84 5.47 13.56
N LYS A 446 30.83 4.81 14.12
CA LYS A 446 30.93 3.44 14.65
C LYS A 446 30.28 2.45 13.70
N LYS A 447 30.93 1.31 13.51
CA LYS A 447 30.42 0.25 12.64
C LYS A 447 29.10 -0.25 13.19
N HIS A 448 28.08 -0.32 12.33
CA HIS A 448 26.88 -1.07 12.63
C HIS A 448 27.17 -2.56 12.36
N GLY A 449 26.87 -3.40 13.35
CA GLY A 449 27.33 -4.80 13.35
C GLY A 449 26.56 -5.71 12.40
N GLU A 450 25.33 -5.34 12.04
CA GLU A 450 24.44 -6.12 11.19
C GLU A 450 24.45 -5.57 9.76
N LEU A 451 24.24 -6.47 8.80
CA LEU A 451 24.04 -6.07 7.40
C LEU A 451 22.61 -5.55 7.27
N ILE A 452 22.46 -4.39 6.61
CA ILE A 452 21.17 -3.80 6.29
C ILE A 452 20.93 -4.02 4.80
N GLU A 453 19.78 -4.60 4.46
CA GLU A 453 19.42 -5.03 3.12
C GLU A 453 18.25 -4.21 2.53
N ASP A 454 17.42 -3.58 3.37
CA ASP A 454 16.21 -2.88 2.95
C ASP A 454 15.95 -1.58 3.74
N ALA A 455 14.98 -0.79 3.26
CA ALA A 455 14.56 0.47 3.86
C ALA A 455 14.01 0.34 5.29
N VAL A 456 13.32 -0.76 5.62
CA VAL A 456 12.70 -0.97 6.94
C VAL A 456 13.79 -1.10 8.00
N GLN A 457 14.83 -1.87 7.71
CA GLN A 457 15.99 -2.02 8.59
C GLN A 457 16.75 -0.68 8.79
N VAL A 458 16.76 0.19 7.77
CA VAL A 458 17.32 1.55 7.92
C VAL A 458 16.48 2.36 8.90
N ASP A 459 15.14 2.35 8.79
CA ASP A 459 14.27 3.08 9.71
C ASP A 459 14.38 2.56 11.15
N GLU A 460 14.44 1.23 11.33
CA GLU A 460 14.68 0.59 12.63
C GLU A 460 16.01 1.05 13.23
N LEU A 461 17.09 1.06 12.45
CA LEU A 461 18.39 1.57 12.88
C LEU A 461 18.30 3.05 13.27
N ILE A 462 17.74 3.88 12.39
CA ILE A 462 17.60 5.33 12.60
C ILE A 462 16.82 5.62 13.90
N ALA A 463 15.81 4.82 14.23
CA ALA A 463 15.04 4.96 15.47
C ALA A 463 15.86 4.71 16.76
N THR A 464 16.99 3.98 16.67
CA THR A 464 17.88 3.70 17.80
C THR A 464 19.02 4.71 17.99
N LEU A 465 19.33 5.51 16.95
CA LEU A 465 20.37 6.55 16.93
C LEU A 465 19.88 7.88 17.52
#